data_AF-A0AAX4JTF3-F1
#
_entry.id   AF-A0AAX4JTF3-F1
#
_cell.length_a   1.000
_cell.length_b   1.000
_cell.length_c   1.000
_cell.angle_alpha   90.00
_cell.angle_beta   90.00
_cell.angle_gamma   90.00
#
_symmetry.space_group_name_H-M   'P 1'
#
loop_
_entity.id
_entity.type
_entity.pdbx_description
1 polymer ?
#
loop_
_entity_poly.entity_id
_entity_poly.type
_entity_poly.pdbx_seq_one_letter_code
_entity_poly.pdbx_strand_id
1 'polypeptide(L)'
;MQWFSKSKGPKGGVGDVDRPGKGDGEIGRPRLAVAHFMLGNTYPFTEEDWIKTFDLAQDTGLDALALNLGPEEWQLNQASIAYRIVRSSEYKLKLFLSLDLMVLPKDPELLIDKVTKIIESGKKSQLKWDKDRIVLSTFGGHELGDKSWEKVIREVGRNLGEKVFFIPSFFLPPEEILEKNYVDGAFHWNGAWPMGNHTVNLDSDKPFLKHKKPYMASVSPLFFTHYGTEGEWAWNKNWIYRSDDLLLPTRFLQLLSLPPWESPEMLQIISWNDFGESHYIGPILGAQPGSEDWTNGMNHEGFKMMTKYFIKQWKDQVQRPPSTKNDNLESTLEADERGKMIVWYRTQSKNMLMAEDHVGKPDHSEWAQDLLNFFIILPGSKYSLDDKFTLHVQNGDVAHEPIIVNVGSSVNLIPIPFKIGKVYFEILKNNKEIIIQGKGKEIKDGGRWNYNMWSGVFDAIS
;
A
#
# COMPACT_ATOMS: atom_id res chain seq x y z
N MET A 1 -15.33 0.99 14.09
CA MET A 1 -15.40 2.17 14.98
C MET A 1 -15.02 3.39 14.13
N GLN A 2 -15.98 4.01 13.45
CA GLN A 2 -15.74 5.17 12.59
C GLN A 2 -15.73 6.44 13.45
N TRP A 3 -14.57 7.08 13.57
CA TRP A 3 -14.45 8.39 14.20
C TRP A 3 -14.51 9.45 13.10
N PHE A 4 -15.67 10.11 12.94
CA PHE A 4 -15.79 11.30 12.10
C PHE A 4 -16.24 12.48 12.96
N SER A 5 -15.35 13.45 13.14
CA SER A 5 -15.73 14.82 13.51
C SER A 5 -15.83 15.64 12.23
N LYS A 6 -17.03 16.11 11.90
CA LYS A 6 -17.27 17.06 10.81
C LYS A 6 -16.84 18.46 11.29
N SER A 7 -15.78 19.02 10.74
CA SER A 7 -15.54 20.46 10.81
C SER A 7 -15.88 21.12 9.47
N LYS A 8 -16.83 22.07 9.49
CA LYS A 8 -17.10 23.00 8.38
C LYS A 8 -16.30 24.28 8.64
N GLY A 9 -15.39 24.63 7.73
CA GLY A 9 -14.71 25.94 7.69
C GLY A 9 -15.13 26.75 6.46
N PRO A 10 -15.19 28.10 6.54
CA PRO A 10 -15.80 28.94 5.51
C PRO A 10 -14.88 29.22 4.32
N LYS A 11 -15.51 29.54 3.18
CA LYS A 11 -14.88 30.07 1.95
C LYS A 11 -14.25 31.44 2.24
N GLY A 12 -12.98 31.63 1.87
CA GLY A 12 -12.25 32.91 1.92
C GLY A 12 -11.15 32.92 0.87
N GLY A 13 -11.00 34.07 0.20
CA GLY A 13 -10.31 34.24 -1.08
C GLY A 13 -8.80 34.03 -1.10
N VAL A 14 -8.32 33.80 -2.31
CA VAL A 14 -6.92 33.62 -2.70
C VAL A 14 -6.16 34.93 -2.49
N GLY A 15 -5.21 34.91 -1.55
CA GLY A 15 -4.11 35.85 -1.49
C GLY A 15 -2.81 35.07 -1.61
N ASP A 16 -2.02 35.37 -2.62
CA ASP A 16 -0.63 34.90 -2.74
C ASP A 16 0.13 35.35 -1.49
N VAL A 17 0.52 34.38 -0.67
CA VAL A 17 1.47 34.59 0.42
C VAL A 17 2.73 33.84 0.02
N ASP A 18 3.73 34.61 -0.40
CA ASP A 18 5.12 34.18 -0.54
C ASP A 18 5.52 33.35 0.68
N ARG A 19 5.83 32.07 0.44
CA ARG A 19 6.33 31.17 1.47
C ARG A 19 7.86 31.26 1.53
N PRO A 20 8.46 31.16 2.73
CA PRO A 20 9.86 30.80 2.83
C PRO A 20 9.99 29.37 2.25
N GLY A 21 10.68 29.25 1.12
CA GLY A 21 10.86 27.98 0.45
C GLY A 21 11.40 26.92 1.40
N LYS A 22 10.95 25.67 1.25
CA LYS A 22 11.83 24.52 1.48
C LYS A 22 13.02 24.79 0.55
N GLY A 23 14.10 25.33 1.10
CA GLY A 23 15.20 25.85 0.30
C GLY A 23 15.68 24.79 -0.69
N ASP A 24 16.16 25.26 -1.84
CA ASP A 24 16.70 24.48 -2.97
C ASP A 24 17.98 23.69 -2.60
N GLY A 25 18.06 23.12 -1.40
CA GLY A 25 19.26 22.60 -0.76
C GLY A 25 19.07 21.49 0.29
N GLU A 26 17.89 20.87 0.48
CA GLU A 26 17.79 19.62 1.27
C GLU A 26 17.96 18.37 0.39
N ILE A 27 19.05 18.35 -0.39
CA ILE A 27 19.60 17.11 -0.95
C ILE A 27 20.16 16.31 0.23
N GLY A 28 19.35 15.43 0.83
CA GLY A 28 19.83 14.60 1.95
C GLY A 28 18.81 13.89 2.83
N ARG A 29 17.50 14.19 2.75
CA ARG A 29 16.49 13.37 3.46
C ARG A 29 16.32 12.02 2.76
N PRO A 30 16.30 10.90 3.50
CA PRO A 30 16.09 9.59 2.89
C PRO A 30 14.70 9.48 2.30
N ARG A 31 14.60 8.67 1.25
CA ARG A 31 13.35 8.40 0.54
C ARG A 31 13.03 6.91 0.68
N LEU A 32 12.16 6.59 1.63
CA LEU A 32 11.95 5.22 2.11
C LEU A 32 10.58 4.70 1.69
N ALA A 33 10.55 3.56 1.01
CA ALA A 33 9.34 2.80 0.75
C ALA A 33 9.29 1.60 1.71
N VAL A 34 8.24 1.51 2.52
CA VAL A 34 8.08 0.45 3.51
C VAL A 34 6.71 -0.21 3.36
N ALA A 35 6.51 -1.41 3.91
CA ALA A 35 5.19 -2.05 3.91
C ALA A 35 4.76 -2.44 5.32
N HIS A 36 3.48 -2.23 5.61
CA HIS A 36 2.87 -2.69 6.85
C HIS A 36 2.82 -4.21 6.89
N PHE A 37 3.24 -4.83 7.99
CA PHE A 37 3.32 -6.28 8.10
C PHE A 37 2.65 -6.75 9.39
N MET A 38 1.57 -7.50 9.28
CA MET A 38 0.81 -8.07 10.39
C MET A 38 1.56 -9.25 11.01
N LEU A 39 2.18 -9.06 12.18
CA LEU A 39 2.72 -10.19 12.96
C LEU A 39 1.61 -11.12 13.44
N GLY A 40 0.39 -10.59 13.62
CA GLY A 40 -0.81 -11.37 13.90
C GLY A 40 -1.02 -12.57 12.95
N ASN A 41 -0.53 -12.48 11.71
CA ASN A 41 -0.70 -13.52 10.70
C ASN A 41 0.47 -14.51 10.63
N THR A 42 1.51 -14.35 11.46
CA THR A 42 2.73 -15.19 11.43
C THR A 42 2.76 -16.28 12.49
N TYR A 43 1.64 -16.60 13.14
CA TYR A 43 1.60 -17.74 14.08
C TYR A 43 2.18 -19.04 13.48
N PRO A 44 1.87 -19.44 12.22
CA PRO A 44 2.43 -20.64 11.62
C PRO A 44 3.79 -20.43 10.92
N PHE A 45 4.36 -19.22 10.93
CA PHE A 45 5.59 -18.94 10.17
C PHE A 45 6.77 -19.76 10.66
N THR A 46 7.49 -20.31 9.69
CA THR A 46 8.83 -20.87 9.82
C THR A 46 9.89 -19.83 9.40
N GLU A 47 11.18 -20.19 9.55
CA GLU A 47 12.27 -19.39 9.02
C GLU A 47 12.24 -19.28 7.47
N GLU A 48 11.78 -20.33 6.78
CA GLU A 48 11.63 -20.31 5.32
C GLU A 48 10.59 -19.29 4.87
N ASP A 49 9.46 -19.19 5.59
CA ASP A 49 8.42 -18.19 5.31
C ASP A 49 8.93 -16.76 5.49
N TRP A 50 9.77 -16.53 6.50
CA TRP A 50 10.45 -15.25 6.72
C TRP A 50 11.44 -14.93 5.61
N ILE A 51 12.29 -15.89 5.21
CA ILE A 51 13.25 -15.71 4.12
C ILE A 51 12.51 -15.34 2.83
N LYS A 52 11.49 -16.13 2.46
CA LYS A 52 10.66 -15.86 1.28
C LYS A 52 9.98 -14.49 1.34
N THR A 53 9.52 -14.09 2.52
CA THR A 53 8.97 -12.74 2.77
C THR A 53 10.00 -11.66 2.48
N PHE A 54 11.22 -11.79 3.01
CA PHE A 54 12.27 -10.78 2.83
C PHE A 54 12.78 -10.69 1.40
N ASP A 55 12.95 -11.84 0.72
CA ASP A 55 13.33 -11.89 -0.68
C ASP A 55 12.33 -11.12 -1.55
N LEU A 56 11.03 -11.39 -1.38
CA LEU A 56 9.99 -10.73 -2.14
C LEU A 56 9.83 -9.25 -1.77
N ALA A 57 9.95 -8.90 -0.50
CA ALA A 57 9.85 -7.52 -0.05
C ALA A 57 11.00 -6.66 -0.63
N GLN A 58 12.23 -7.19 -0.59
CA GLN A 58 13.39 -6.54 -1.19
C GLN A 58 13.27 -6.46 -2.72
N ASP A 59 12.82 -7.53 -3.40
CA ASP A 59 12.57 -7.52 -4.84
C ASP A 59 11.50 -6.49 -5.24
N THR A 60 10.51 -6.25 -4.38
CA THR A 60 9.49 -5.20 -4.58
C THR A 60 10.09 -3.79 -4.45
N GLY A 61 11.34 -3.66 -4.01
CA GLY A 61 12.03 -2.38 -3.82
C GLY A 61 11.74 -1.71 -2.47
N LEU A 62 11.19 -2.46 -1.50
CA LEU A 62 10.96 -1.97 -0.15
C LEU A 62 12.29 -1.85 0.61
N ASP A 63 12.42 -0.77 1.38
CA ASP A 63 13.54 -0.52 2.29
C ASP A 63 13.29 -1.15 3.66
N ALA A 64 12.02 -1.33 4.06
CA ALA A 64 11.69 -2.03 5.30
C ALA A 64 10.30 -2.63 5.36
N LEU A 65 10.11 -3.55 6.31
CA LEU A 65 8.80 -3.96 6.81
C LEU A 65 8.50 -3.30 8.16
N ALA A 66 7.33 -2.69 8.29
CA ALA A 66 6.79 -2.12 9.51
C ALA A 66 6.01 -3.22 10.25
N LEU A 67 6.66 -3.89 11.20
CA LEU A 67 6.07 -5.01 11.93
C LEU A 67 5.00 -4.50 12.90
N ASN A 68 3.73 -4.71 12.56
CA ASN A 68 2.57 -4.48 13.41
C ASN A 68 2.63 -5.45 14.59
N LEU A 69 2.86 -4.93 15.79
CA LEU A 69 3.05 -5.73 17.00
C LEU A 69 1.80 -5.68 17.88
N GLY A 70 1.20 -6.85 18.11
CA GLY A 70 0.13 -7.08 19.09
C GLY A 70 0.64 -7.56 20.45
N PRO A 71 -0.29 -7.89 21.37
CA PRO A 71 0.04 -8.15 22.77
C PRO A 71 0.72 -9.49 23.06
N GLU A 72 0.42 -10.52 22.25
CA GLU A 72 0.80 -11.89 22.56
C GLU A 72 2.32 -12.13 22.47
N GLU A 73 2.82 -12.99 23.35
CA GLU A 73 4.27 -13.26 23.45
C GLU A 73 4.83 -13.94 22.20
N TRP A 74 4.02 -14.74 21.51
CA TRP A 74 4.45 -15.37 20.26
C TRP A 74 4.70 -14.33 19.15
N GLN A 75 4.02 -13.18 19.16
CA GLN A 75 4.30 -12.09 18.21
C GLN A 75 5.67 -11.47 18.49
N LEU A 76 6.02 -11.28 19.77
CA LEU A 76 7.37 -10.83 20.16
C LEU A 76 8.43 -11.82 19.69
N ASN A 77 8.18 -13.13 19.86
CA ASN A 77 9.09 -14.16 19.40
C ASN A 77 9.26 -14.15 17.88
N GLN A 78 8.17 -14.04 17.12
CA GLN A 78 8.20 -13.93 15.65
C GLN A 78 8.94 -12.67 15.19
N ALA A 79 8.70 -11.52 15.81
CA ALA A 79 9.46 -10.31 15.54
C ALA A 79 10.96 -10.49 15.83
N SER A 80 11.31 -11.12 16.95
CA SER A 80 12.71 -11.37 17.30
C SER A 80 13.38 -12.37 16.34
N ILE A 81 12.65 -13.35 15.82
CA ILE A 81 13.12 -14.26 14.77
C ILE A 81 13.43 -13.46 13.49
N ALA A 82 12.48 -12.65 13.03
CA ALA A 82 12.66 -11.79 11.86
C ALA A 82 13.91 -10.90 11.98
N TYR A 83 14.11 -10.24 13.14
CA TYR A 83 15.28 -9.41 13.39
C TYR A 83 16.60 -10.19 13.34
N ARG A 84 16.63 -11.42 13.87
CA ARG A 84 17.82 -12.28 13.81
C ARG A 84 18.14 -12.71 12.39
N ILE A 85 17.14 -13.14 11.60
CA ILE A 85 17.32 -13.56 10.21
C ILE A 85 17.88 -12.42 9.36
N VAL A 86 17.28 -11.21 9.44
CA VAL A 86 17.78 -10.05 8.69
C VAL A 86 19.21 -9.69 9.13
N ARG A 87 19.54 -9.85 10.41
CA ARG A 87 20.89 -9.56 10.93
C ARG A 87 21.94 -10.54 10.40
N SER A 88 21.59 -11.80 10.21
CA SER A 88 22.50 -12.86 9.76
C SER A 88 22.57 -13.00 8.23
N SER A 89 21.88 -12.12 7.50
CA SER A 89 21.78 -12.14 6.05
C SER A 89 22.36 -10.88 5.44
N GLU A 90 22.58 -10.89 4.12
CA GLU A 90 23.08 -9.72 3.35
C GLU A 90 21.95 -8.82 2.83
N TYR A 91 20.77 -8.86 3.47
CA TYR A 91 19.63 -8.03 3.06
C TYR A 91 19.93 -6.54 3.25
N LYS A 92 19.58 -5.76 2.24
CA LYS A 92 19.45 -4.30 2.36
C LYS A 92 18.17 -3.92 3.08
N LEU A 93 17.13 -4.75 2.95
CA LEU A 93 15.86 -4.63 3.66
C LEU A 93 16.09 -4.52 5.18
N LYS A 94 15.33 -3.63 5.83
CA LYS A 94 15.31 -3.40 7.27
C LYS A 94 13.95 -3.71 7.88
N LEU A 95 13.85 -3.62 9.19
CA LEU A 95 12.63 -3.81 9.96
C LEU A 95 12.46 -2.64 10.93
N PHE A 96 11.23 -2.26 11.22
CA PHE A 96 10.92 -1.41 12.37
C PHE A 96 9.57 -1.80 12.96
N LEU A 97 9.33 -1.36 14.20
CA LEU A 97 8.10 -1.70 14.90
C LEU A 97 7.03 -0.64 14.67
N SER A 98 5.83 -1.11 14.34
CA SER A 98 4.57 -0.37 14.39
C SER A 98 3.75 -0.94 15.53
N LEU A 99 3.72 -0.27 16.68
CA LEU A 99 3.00 -0.77 17.85
C LEU A 99 1.49 -0.66 17.61
N ASP A 100 0.74 -1.76 17.71
CA ASP A 100 -0.72 -1.72 17.54
C ASP A 100 -1.39 -1.36 18.86
N LEU A 101 -1.58 -0.07 19.11
CA LEU A 101 -2.15 0.44 20.35
C LEU A 101 -3.69 0.37 20.39
N MET A 102 -4.31 -0.22 19.36
CA MET A 102 -5.71 -0.63 19.40
C MET A 102 -5.90 -1.93 20.18
N VAL A 103 -4.87 -2.78 20.24
CA VAL A 103 -4.90 -4.08 20.95
C VAL A 103 -3.83 -4.23 22.04
N LEU A 104 -2.69 -3.54 21.93
CA LEU A 104 -1.67 -3.52 22.96
C LEU A 104 -2.18 -2.80 24.22
N PRO A 105 -1.84 -3.31 25.43
CA PRO A 105 -2.02 -2.56 26.66
C PRO A 105 -1.30 -1.21 26.57
N LYS A 106 -2.01 -0.15 26.99
CA LYS A 106 -1.49 1.22 27.04
C LYS A 106 -0.60 1.41 28.29
N ASP A 107 0.43 0.58 28.40
CA ASP A 107 1.40 0.56 29.51
C ASP A 107 2.81 0.91 28.99
N PRO A 108 3.35 2.09 29.34
CA PRO A 108 4.68 2.51 28.90
C PRO A 108 5.80 1.51 29.20
N GLU A 109 5.79 0.86 30.37
CA GLU A 109 6.86 -0.06 30.75
C GLU A 109 6.85 -1.31 29.87
N LEU A 110 5.66 -1.84 29.59
CA LEU A 110 5.48 -2.96 28.67
C LEU A 110 5.98 -2.62 27.26
N LEU A 111 5.64 -1.42 26.75
CA LEU A 111 6.08 -1.00 25.43
C LEU A 111 7.61 -0.84 25.37
N ILE A 112 8.21 -0.23 26.40
CA ILE A 112 9.67 -0.08 26.49
C ILE A 112 10.35 -1.46 26.47
N ASP A 113 9.88 -2.40 27.29
CA ASP A 113 10.44 -3.75 27.39
C ASP A 113 10.33 -4.51 26.06
N LYS A 114 9.12 -4.57 25.46
CA LYS A 114 8.90 -5.29 24.19
C LYS A 114 9.75 -4.70 23.06
N VAL A 115 9.75 -3.37 22.89
CA VAL A 115 10.53 -2.70 21.83
C VAL A 115 12.02 -2.96 22.02
N THR A 116 12.53 -2.81 23.24
CA THR A 116 13.96 -2.99 23.55
C THR A 116 14.38 -4.42 23.24
N LYS A 117 13.66 -5.43 23.76
CA LYS A 117 13.98 -6.85 23.56
C LYS A 117 14.02 -7.27 22.10
N ILE A 118 13.03 -6.84 21.30
CA ILE A 118 12.96 -7.19 19.89
C ILE A 118 14.15 -6.59 19.14
N ILE A 119 14.42 -5.29 19.32
CA ILE A 119 15.51 -4.61 18.60
C ILE A 119 16.87 -5.15 19.03
N GLU A 120 17.08 -5.48 20.30
CA GLU A 120 18.32 -6.07 20.80
C GLU A 120 18.65 -7.43 20.16
N SER A 121 17.63 -8.21 19.78
CA SER A 121 17.84 -9.48 19.08
C SER A 121 18.57 -9.29 17.73
N GLY A 122 18.41 -8.12 17.09
CA GLY A 122 18.97 -7.83 15.78
C GLY A 122 19.17 -6.34 15.49
N LYS A 123 19.95 -5.60 16.30
CA LYS A 123 20.10 -4.12 16.17
C LYS A 123 20.43 -3.63 14.74
N LYS A 124 21.24 -4.39 13.97
CA LYS A 124 21.62 -4.04 12.58
C LYS A 124 20.47 -4.15 11.56
N SER A 125 19.40 -4.85 11.93
CA SER A 125 18.18 -5.03 11.14
C SER A 125 17.23 -3.85 11.29
N GLN A 126 17.40 -3.02 12.34
CA GLN A 126 16.55 -1.88 12.61
C GLN A 126 16.67 -0.81 11.51
N LEU A 127 15.54 -0.39 10.95
CA LEU A 127 15.50 0.74 10.04
C LEU A 127 15.87 2.01 10.82
N LYS A 128 16.73 2.81 10.19
CA LYS A 128 17.08 4.12 10.71
C LYS A 128 16.63 5.20 9.73
N TRP A 129 16.07 6.28 10.28
CA TRP A 129 15.67 7.45 9.51
C TRP A 129 16.88 8.24 9.03
N ASP A 130 17.95 8.28 9.82
CA ASP A 130 19.26 8.77 9.40
C ASP A 130 20.32 7.81 9.92
N LYS A 131 21.61 8.16 9.93
CA LYS A 131 22.64 7.22 10.42
C LYS A 131 22.47 6.88 11.91
N ASP A 132 21.75 7.70 12.67
CA ASP A 132 21.82 7.73 14.14
C ASP A 132 20.47 7.58 14.86
N ARG A 133 19.34 7.62 14.12
CA ARG A 133 17.99 7.49 14.69
C ARG A 133 17.22 6.28 14.21
N ILE A 134 16.85 5.39 15.13
CA ILE A 134 15.97 4.25 14.85
C ILE A 134 14.55 4.70 14.60
N VAL A 135 13.87 4.11 13.61
CA VAL A 135 12.47 4.40 13.33
C VAL A 135 11.56 3.64 14.30
N LEU A 136 10.58 4.31 14.88
CA LEU A 136 9.50 3.69 15.64
C LEU A 136 8.16 4.30 15.21
N SER A 137 7.13 3.46 15.07
CA SER A 137 5.79 3.90 14.73
C SER A 137 4.73 3.22 15.61
N THR A 138 3.49 3.63 15.44
CA THR A 138 2.31 3.09 16.14
C THR A 138 1.09 3.24 15.26
N PHE A 139 0.15 2.30 15.38
CA PHE A 139 -1.20 2.40 14.87
C PHE A 139 -2.12 2.79 16.03
N GLY A 140 -2.66 4.01 15.99
CA GLY A 140 -3.37 4.60 17.13
C GLY A 140 -2.43 4.91 18.32
N GLY A 141 -3.01 4.97 19.53
CA GLY A 141 -2.24 5.09 20.77
C GLY A 141 -2.03 6.51 21.29
N HIS A 142 -2.66 7.51 20.69
CA HIS A 142 -2.63 8.88 21.21
C HIS A 142 -3.22 8.98 22.64
N GLU A 143 -4.10 8.05 23.02
CA GLU A 143 -4.72 7.93 24.34
C GLU A 143 -3.74 7.49 25.43
N LEU A 144 -2.56 6.97 25.08
CA LEU A 144 -1.48 6.69 26.04
C LEU A 144 -1.01 7.97 26.75
N GLY A 145 -1.17 9.12 26.10
CA GLY A 145 -0.84 10.44 26.61
C GLY A 145 0.59 10.90 26.33
N ASP A 146 0.77 12.20 26.17
CA ASP A 146 2.02 12.82 25.72
C ASP A 146 3.22 12.48 26.62
N LYS A 147 3.07 12.62 27.94
CA LYS A 147 4.14 12.30 28.91
C LYS A 147 4.57 10.83 28.86
N SER A 148 3.63 9.94 28.57
CA SER A 148 3.89 8.50 28.46
C SER A 148 4.66 8.18 27.18
N TRP A 149 4.29 8.78 26.04
CA TRP A 149 5.06 8.64 24.80
C TRP A 149 6.47 9.23 24.93
N GLU A 150 6.60 10.43 25.49
CA GLU A 150 7.91 11.03 25.79
C GLU A 150 8.80 10.10 26.62
N LYS A 151 8.21 9.43 27.63
CA LYS A 151 8.89 8.40 28.40
C LYS A 151 9.29 7.23 27.51
N VAL A 152 8.35 6.58 26.82
CA VAL A 152 8.64 5.41 25.95
C VAL A 152 9.80 5.71 25.00
N ILE A 153 9.73 6.82 24.27
CA ILE A 153 10.74 7.25 23.29
C ILE A 153 12.10 7.45 23.96
N ARG A 154 12.15 8.15 25.10
CA ARG A 154 13.40 8.41 25.84
C ARG A 154 14.01 7.14 26.41
N GLU A 155 13.21 6.30 27.05
CA GLU A 155 13.70 5.08 27.72
C GLU A 155 14.16 4.04 26.69
N VAL A 156 13.41 3.82 25.60
CA VAL A 156 13.82 2.97 24.47
C VAL A 156 15.14 3.46 23.89
N GLY A 157 15.26 4.77 23.63
CA GLY A 157 16.49 5.32 23.08
C GLY A 157 17.69 5.15 24.00
N ARG A 158 17.50 5.33 25.32
CA ARG A 158 18.56 5.10 26.31
C ARG A 158 18.97 3.62 26.36
N ASN A 159 18.01 2.71 26.42
CA ASN A 159 18.29 1.28 26.53
C ASN A 159 19.05 0.75 25.31
N LEU A 160 18.68 1.23 24.12
CA LEU A 160 19.31 0.80 22.88
C LEU A 160 20.62 1.52 22.57
N GLY A 161 20.86 2.69 23.19
CA GLY A 161 22.00 3.55 22.92
C GLY A 161 21.86 4.36 21.63
N GLU A 162 20.64 4.51 21.11
CA GLU A 162 20.35 5.18 19.84
C GLU A 162 19.16 6.14 20.01
N LYS A 163 19.15 7.25 19.28
CA LYS A 163 17.99 8.17 19.32
C LYS A 163 16.82 7.53 18.58
N VAL A 164 15.59 7.90 18.94
CA VAL A 164 14.37 7.43 18.27
C VAL A 164 13.85 8.52 17.33
N PHE A 165 13.52 8.14 16.10
CA PHE A 165 12.69 8.91 15.17
C PHE A 165 11.27 8.35 15.23
N PHE A 166 10.36 9.10 15.86
CA PHE A 166 8.99 8.64 16.09
C PHE A 166 8.02 9.19 15.05
N ILE A 167 7.40 8.29 14.28
CA ILE A 167 6.46 8.62 13.20
C ILE A 167 5.12 7.88 13.39
N PRO A 168 4.25 8.34 14.29
CA PRO A 168 3.00 7.65 14.62
C PRO A 168 1.93 7.82 13.54
N SER A 169 1.03 6.85 13.47
CA SER A 169 -0.32 7.01 12.91
C SER A 169 -1.33 7.23 14.03
N PHE A 170 -1.36 8.45 14.55
CA PHE A 170 -2.43 8.87 15.46
C PHE A 170 -3.70 9.22 14.69
N PHE A 171 -4.86 8.86 15.27
CA PHE A 171 -6.17 9.20 14.72
C PHE A 171 -6.66 10.54 15.28
N LEU A 172 -5.85 11.58 15.07
CA LEU A 172 -6.10 12.96 15.48
C LEU A 172 -6.09 13.88 14.25
N PRO A 173 -6.62 15.11 14.35
CA PRO A 173 -6.40 16.13 13.35
C PRO A 173 -4.91 16.34 13.06
N PRO A 174 -4.48 16.53 11.80
CA PRO A 174 -3.07 16.65 11.42
C PRO A 174 -2.28 17.69 12.23
N GLU A 175 -2.88 18.85 12.48
CA GLU A 175 -2.31 19.95 13.25
C GLU A 175 -1.93 19.53 14.68
N GLU A 176 -2.79 18.77 15.36
CA GLU A 176 -2.52 18.28 16.72
C GLU A 176 -1.37 17.28 16.77
N ILE A 177 -1.23 16.45 15.73
CA ILE A 177 -0.11 15.51 15.60
C ILE A 177 1.20 16.29 15.38
N LEU A 178 1.16 17.27 14.47
CA LEU A 178 2.34 18.01 14.01
C LEU A 178 2.87 18.99 15.06
N GLU A 179 2.03 19.46 16.01
CA GLU A 179 2.43 20.30 17.14
C GLU A 179 3.20 19.56 18.25
N LYS A 180 3.07 18.22 18.34
CA LYS A 180 3.71 17.44 19.41
C LYS A 180 5.22 17.37 19.24
N ASN A 181 5.98 17.89 20.21
CA ASN A 181 7.45 17.98 20.11
C ASN A 181 8.17 16.61 20.08
N TYR A 182 7.56 15.57 20.65
CA TYR A 182 8.11 14.20 20.67
C TYR A 182 7.79 13.41 19.38
N VAL A 183 7.04 14.01 18.45
CA VAL A 183 6.72 13.42 17.14
C VAL A 183 7.67 14.02 16.10
N ASP A 184 8.49 13.20 15.46
CA ASP A 184 9.43 13.65 14.44
C ASP A 184 8.77 13.81 13.06
N GLY A 185 7.81 12.94 12.73
CA GLY A 185 7.04 12.93 11.48
C GLY A 185 5.64 12.34 11.70
N ALA A 186 4.78 12.34 10.69
CA ALA A 186 3.44 11.77 10.82
C ALA A 186 3.16 10.74 9.73
N PHE A 187 2.49 9.66 10.11
CA PHE A 187 1.98 8.65 9.19
C PHE A 187 0.46 8.77 9.09
N HIS A 188 -0.05 9.06 7.89
CA HIS A 188 -1.48 9.24 7.68
C HIS A 188 -2.12 7.95 7.12
N TRP A 189 -2.49 7.00 7.99
CA TRP A 189 -3.05 5.70 7.59
C TRP A 189 -4.25 5.81 6.64
N ASN A 190 -5.25 6.61 7.00
CA ASN A 190 -6.49 6.75 6.22
C ASN A 190 -6.31 7.40 4.85
N GLY A 191 -5.13 7.99 4.56
CA GLY A 191 -4.81 8.54 3.24
C GLY A 191 -4.70 7.50 2.12
N ALA A 192 -4.74 6.21 2.45
CA ALA A 192 -4.65 5.12 1.48
C ALA A 192 -5.92 4.98 0.64
N TRP A 193 -7.06 5.44 1.16
CA TRP A 193 -8.38 5.28 0.56
C TRP A 193 -9.11 6.62 0.49
N PRO A 194 -10.11 6.78 -0.40
CA PRO A 194 -10.85 8.02 -0.52
C PRO A 194 -11.69 8.40 0.72
N MET A 195 -11.98 7.45 1.63
CA MET A 195 -12.85 7.66 2.78
C MET A 195 -14.26 8.17 2.43
N GLY A 196 -14.73 7.86 1.22
CA GLY A 196 -16.04 8.23 0.71
C GLY A 196 -16.26 7.76 -0.73
N ASN A 197 -17.43 8.08 -1.29
CA ASN A 197 -17.77 7.73 -2.67
C ASN A 197 -17.22 8.73 -3.69
N HIS A 198 -15.90 8.86 -3.74
CA HIS A 198 -15.17 9.64 -4.73
C HIS A 198 -13.82 8.97 -5.01
N THR A 199 -13.16 9.39 -6.08
CA THR A 199 -11.79 8.96 -6.36
C THR A 199 -10.84 9.54 -5.31
N VAL A 200 -9.78 8.79 -4.97
CA VAL A 200 -8.74 9.25 -4.04
C VAL A 200 -8.12 10.56 -4.51
N ASN A 201 -7.72 11.43 -3.59
CA ASN A 201 -7.05 12.70 -3.88
C ASN A 201 -6.04 13.05 -2.78
N LEU A 202 -5.34 14.19 -2.93
CA LEU A 202 -4.33 14.66 -1.97
C LEU A 202 -4.87 15.59 -0.88
N ASP A 203 -6.19 15.78 -0.77
CA ASP A 203 -6.75 16.81 0.11
C ASP A 203 -6.41 16.57 1.58
N SER A 204 -6.51 15.31 2.03
CA SER A 204 -6.16 14.90 3.39
C SER A 204 -4.66 14.83 3.65
N ASP A 205 -3.83 14.74 2.59
CA ASP A 205 -2.37 14.81 2.68
C ASP A 205 -1.84 16.24 2.84
N LYS A 206 -2.57 17.25 2.32
CA LYS A 206 -2.12 18.65 2.25
C LYS A 206 -1.55 19.20 3.56
N PRO A 207 -2.16 18.98 4.75
CA PRO A 207 -1.61 19.48 6.00
C PRO A 207 -0.21 18.92 6.30
N PHE A 208 0.02 17.64 6.03
CA PHE A 208 1.30 16.97 6.24
C PHE A 208 2.34 17.39 5.21
N LEU A 209 1.98 17.42 3.92
CA LEU A 209 2.87 17.83 2.82
C LEU A 209 3.40 19.28 3.00
N LYS A 210 2.57 20.15 3.57
CA LYS A 210 2.92 21.57 3.82
C LYS A 210 3.74 21.78 5.10
N HIS A 211 3.88 20.77 5.95
CA HIS A 211 4.62 20.88 7.20
C HIS A 211 6.12 20.57 7.01
N LYS A 212 6.95 21.03 7.96
CA LYS A 212 8.41 20.79 7.93
C LYS A 212 8.83 19.40 8.40
N LYS A 213 8.00 18.77 9.23
CA LYS A 213 8.20 17.41 9.75
C LYS A 213 7.97 16.40 8.63
N PRO A 214 8.78 15.33 8.52
CA PRO A 214 8.63 14.34 7.47
C PRO A 214 7.24 13.71 7.45
N TYR A 215 6.78 13.42 6.24
CA TYR A 215 5.50 12.80 5.98
C TYR A 215 5.66 11.38 5.44
N MET A 216 4.99 10.43 6.08
CA MET A 216 4.80 9.08 5.55
C MET A 216 3.40 8.98 4.92
N ALA A 217 3.35 8.96 3.59
CA ALA A 217 2.10 8.78 2.86
C ALA A 217 1.73 7.30 2.81
N SER A 218 0.44 7.02 2.94
CA SER A 218 -0.12 5.69 2.82
C SER A 218 -0.59 5.40 1.39
N VAL A 219 -0.42 4.14 0.97
CA VAL A 219 -0.86 3.62 -0.33
C VAL A 219 -1.41 2.21 -0.15
N SER A 220 -2.55 1.90 -0.77
CA SER A 220 -3.19 0.58 -0.66
C SER A 220 -3.90 0.19 -1.95
N PRO A 221 -3.93 -1.10 -2.32
CA PRO A 221 -4.60 -1.55 -3.53
C PRO A 221 -6.12 -1.58 -3.43
N LEU A 222 -6.64 -1.97 -2.27
CA LEU A 222 -8.07 -2.05 -2.00
C LEU A 222 -8.35 -2.01 -0.49
N PHE A 223 -9.63 -2.06 -0.10
CA PHE A 223 -10.03 -2.43 1.26
C PHE A 223 -11.34 -3.19 1.20
N PHE A 224 -11.35 -4.40 1.75
CA PHE A 224 -12.58 -5.17 1.94
C PHE A 224 -12.40 -6.15 3.11
N THR A 225 -13.39 -6.17 3.98
CA THR A 225 -13.45 -7.11 5.10
C THR A 225 -14.88 -7.62 5.26
N HIS A 226 -15.04 -8.87 5.73
CA HIS A 226 -16.32 -9.58 5.69
C HIS A 226 -16.53 -10.55 6.87
N TYR A 227 -16.20 -10.09 8.07
CA TYR A 227 -16.44 -10.80 9.32
C TYR A 227 -17.86 -10.53 9.84
N GLY A 228 -18.59 -11.60 10.15
CA GLY A 228 -19.92 -11.56 10.74
C GLY A 228 -19.94 -11.27 12.24
N THR A 229 -21.12 -11.45 12.84
CA THR A 229 -21.37 -11.25 14.27
C THR A 229 -21.43 -12.55 15.07
N GLU A 230 -21.30 -13.70 14.40
CA GLU A 230 -21.44 -15.04 14.98
C GLU A 230 -20.27 -15.94 14.56
N GLY A 231 -20.03 -17.00 15.33
CA GLY A 231 -18.95 -17.96 15.10
C GLY A 231 -17.59 -17.56 15.71
N GLU A 232 -16.54 -18.30 15.34
CA GLU A 232 -15.18 -18.13 15.87
C GLU A 232 -14.58 -16.76 15.49
N TRP A 233 -14.96 -16.22 14.32
CA TRP A 233 -14.42 -14.99 13.74
C TRP A 233 -15.47 -13.86 13.70
N ALA A 234 -16.20 -13.70 14.80
CA ALA A 234 -17.30 -12.76 14.97
C ALA A 234 -16.86 -11.30 15.23
N TRP A 235 -15.97 -10.75 14.38
CA TRP A 235 -15.41 -9.40 14.60
C TRP A 235 -16.37 -8.26 14.25
N ASN A 236 -17.52 -8.54 13.64
CA ASN A 236 -18.49 -7.56 13.17
C ASN A 236 -17.82 -6.48 12.30
N LYS A 237 -17.09 -6.95 11.29
CA LYS A 237 -16.35 -6.10 10.35
C LYS A 237 -16.75 -6.45 8.92
N ASN A 238 -17.69 -5.70 8.37
CA ASN A 238 -18.23 -5.96 7.03
C ASN A 238 -18.41 -4.66 6.23
N TRP A 239 -17.36 -4.20 5.54
CA TRP A 239 -17.43 -2.99 4.71
C TRP A 239 -16.36 -2.95 3.64
N ILE A 240 -16.53 -2.04 2.69
CA ILE A 240 -15.50 -1.67 1.70
C ILE A 240 -15.08 -0.21 1.82
N TYR A 241 -13.90 0.09 1.29
CA TYR A 241 -13.61 1.41 0.73
C TYR A 241 -13.59 1.32 -0.80
N ARG A 242 -14.00 2.40 -1.47
CA ARG A 242 -14.00 2.47 -2.93
C ARG A 242 -12.58 2.27 -3.47
N SER A 243 -12.40 1.22 -4.26
CA SER A 243 -11.08 0.73 -4.66
C SER A 243 -11.00 0.21 -6.11
N ASP A 244 -12.15 -0.12 -6.72
CA ASP A 244 -12.21 -0.80 -8.02
C ASP A 244 -12.08 0.14 -9.22
N ASP A 245 -11.90 1.43 -8.99
CA ASP A 245 -11.67 2.47 -10.00
C ASP A 245 -10.21 2.94 -10.03
N LEU A 246 -9.29 2.00 -10.28
CA LEU A 246 -7.86 2.27 -10.42
C LEU A 246 -7.21 2.90 -9.17
N LEU A 247 -7.65 2.54 -7.95
CA LEU A 247 -7.17 3.16 -6.70
C LEU A 247 -5.64 3.19 -6.59
N LEU A 248 -4.99 2.01 -6.68
CA LEU A 248 -3.54 1.88 -6.52
C LEU A 248 -2.74 2.80 -7.45
N PRO A 249 -2.87 2.68 -8.79
CA PRO A 249 -2.11 3.54 -9.70
C PRO A 249 -2.49 5.01 -9.58
N THR A 250 -3.77 5.34 -9.33
CA THR A 250 -4.20 6.74 -9.15
C THR A 250 -3.51 7.38 -7.95
N ARG A 251 -3.44 6.65 -6.82
CA ARG A 251 -2.77 7.14 -5.60
C ARG A 251 -1.27 7.37 -5.82
N PHE A 252 -0.57 6.42 -6.45
CA PHE A 252 0.85 6.59 -6.77
C PHE A 252 1.10 7.75 -7.73
N LEU A 253 0.29 7.87 -8.80
CA LEU A 253 0.43 8.96 -9.78
C LEU A 253 0.19 10.34 -9.15
N GLN A 254 -0.73 10.45 -8.17
CA GLN A 254 -0.90 11.69 -7.41
C GLN A 254 0.36 12.06 -6.62
N LEU A 255 0.97 11.11 -5.92
CA LEU A 255 2.20 11.35 -5.16
C LEU A 255 3.40 11.65 -6.06
N LEU A 256 3.46 11.04 -7.26
CA LEU A 256 4.45 11.31 -8.30
C LEU A 256 4.24 12.65 -9.01
N SER A 257 3.01 13.16 -9.04
CA SER A 257 2.71 14.48 -9.64
C SER A 257 3.24 15.65 -8.83
N LEU A 258 3.52 15.41 -7.54
CA LEU A 258 4.15 16.42 -6.67
C LEU A 258 5.61 16.61 -7.09
N PRO A 259 6.11 17.87 -7.08
CA PRO A 259 7.55 18.11 -7.20
C PRO A 259 8.35 17.29 -6.17
N PRO A 260 9.58 16.84 -6.48
CA PRO A 260 10.37 16.00 -5.56
C PRO A 260 10.51 16.55 -4.13
N TRP A 261 10.63 17.87 -3.96
CA TRP A 261 10.75 18.55 -2.66
C TRP A 261 9.41 18.71 -1.90
N GLU A 262 8.28 18.51 -2.57
CA GLU A 262 6.93 18.48 -1.99
C GLU A 262 6.39 17.06 -1.83
N SER A 263 6.99 16.06 -2.48
CA SER A 263 6.67 14.64 -2.32
C SER A 263 6.90 14.20 -0.86
N PRO A 264 6.11 13.25 -0.31
CA PRO A 264 6.41 12.65 0.98
C PRO A 264 7.81 12.06 1.00
N GLU A 265 8.44 12.04 2.17
CA GLU A 265 9.76 11.41 2.32
C GLU A 265 9.66 9.90 2.60
N MET A 266 8.50 9.41 3.04
CA MET A 266 8.24 7.98 3.18
C MET A 266 6.93 7.57 2.50
N LEU A 267 6.90 6.36 1.95
CA LEU A 267 5.68 5.67 1.57
C LEU A 267 5.50 4.45 2.44
N GLN A 268 4.31 4.23 2.99
CA GLN A 268 3.94 2.96 3.59
C GLN A 268 2.83 2.30 2.78
N ILE A 269 3.14 1.11 2.27
CA ILE A 269 2.21 0.26 1.56
C ILE A 269 1.39 -0.49 2.60
N ILE A 270 0.08 -0.34 2.53
CA ILE A 270 -0.90 -0.98 3.41
C ILE A 270 -1.63 -2.02 2.55
N SER A 271 -1.27 -3.30 2.64
CA SER A 271 -0.24 -3.90 3.50
C SER A 271 0.52 -5.00 2.75
N TRP A 272 1.53 -5.58 3.40
CA TRP A 272 2.20 -6.76 2.90
C TRP A 272 1.34 -8.02 3.03
N ASN A 273 0.73 -8.27 4.20
CA ASN A 273 0.08 -9.55 4.52
C ASN A 273 -1.20 -9.44 5.37
N ASP A 274 -1.92 -8.31 5.33
CA ASP A 274 -3.24 -8.25 5.98
C ASP A 274 -4.32 -8.86 5.08
N PHE A 275 -4.52 -10.17 5.24
CA PHE A 275 -5.44 -10.94 4.42
C PHE A 275 -6.91 -10.64 4.74
N GLY A 276 -7.23 -10.44 6.03
CA GLY A 276 -8.59 -10.21 6.52
C GLY A 276 -9.22 -8.89 6.06
N GLU A 277 -8.40 -7.91 5.72
CA GLU A 277 -8.82 -6.61 5.16
C GLU A 277 -8.54 -6.50 3.64
N SER A 278 -8.15 -7.62 3.02
CA SER A 278 -7.94 -7.80 1.58
C SER A 278 -6.89 -6.90 0.93
N HIS A 279 -6.19 -6.05 1.67
CA HIS A 279 -5.30 -5.06 1.10
C HIS A 279 -3.83 -5.49 1.01
N TYR A 280 -3.57 -6.77 1.20
CA TYR A 280 -2.24 -7.37 1.10
C TYR A 280 -1.69 -7.35 -0.33
N ILE A 281 -0.36 -7.27 -0.48
CA ILE A 281 0.33 -7.42 -1.78
C ILE A 281 1.29 -8.62 -1.81
N GLY A 282 1.68 -9.15 -0.65
CA GLY A 282 2.53 -10.33 -0.53
C GLY A 282 1.75 -11.62 -0.78
N PRO A 283 2.43 -12.74 -1.03
CA PRO A 283 1.74 -14.03 -1.11
C PRO A 283 1.18 -14.46 0.25
N ILE A 284 0.15 -15.30 0.23
CA ILE A 284 -0.36 -15.97 1.43
C ILE A 284 0.67 -17.04 1.87
N LEU A 285 1.40 -16.75 2.94
CA LEU A 285 2.32 -17.69 3.62
C LEU A 285 1.89 -17.99 5.06
N GLY A 286 1.00 -17.16 5.62
CA GLY A 286 0.63 -17.18 7.04
C GLY A 286 -0.79 -17.65 7.29
N ALA A 287 -1.22 -17.42 8.52
CA ALA A 287 -2.62 -17.59 8.88
C ALA A 287 -3.47 -16.51 8.19
N GLN A 288 -4.71 -16.86 7.86
CA GLN A 288 -5.70 -15.96 7.29
C GLN A 288 -6.96 -15.93 8.17
N PRO A 289 -6.85 -15.65 9.49
CA PRO A 289 -7.84 -16.11 10.47
C PRO A 289 -9.29 -15.71 10.12
N GLY A 290 -10.08 -16.67 9.63
CA GLY A 290 -11.49 -16.47 9.27
C GLY A 290 -11.75 -15.72 7.96
N SER A 291 -10.72 -15.51 7.14
CA SER A 291 -10.80 -14.76 5.88
C SER A 291 -10.64 -15.61 4.61
N GLU A 292 -10.39 -16.91 4.78
CA GLU A 292 -10.16 -17.86 3.70
C GLU A 292 -11.28 -17.83 2.63
N ASP A 293 -12.51 -17.56 3.05
CA ASP A 293 -13.67 -17.51 2.17
C ASP A 293 -13.63 -16.36 1.15
N TRP A 294 -12.91 -15.27 1.42
CA TRP A 294 -12.72 -14.18 0.47
C TRP A 294 -11.29 -13.98 -0.05
N THR A 295 -10.31 -14.66 0.54
CA THR A 295 -8.91 -14.57 0.12
C THR A 295 -8.45 -15.75 -0.73
N ASN A 296 -9.02 -16.96 -0.53
CA ASN A 296 -8.57 -18.14 -1.27
C ASN A 296 -8.79 -18.00 -2.78
N GLY A 297 -7.70 -18.20 -3.53
CA GLY A 297 -7.70 -18.07 -4.98
C GLY A 297 -7.83 -16.63 -5.48
N MET A 298 -7.62 -15.62 -4.61
CA MET A 298 -7.42 -14.23 -4.99
C MET A 298 -5.92 -13.95 -5.07
N ASN A 299 -5.36 -13.99 -6.26
CA ASN A 299 -3.94 -13.69 -6.46
C ASN A 299 -3.71 -12.17 -6.45
N HIS A 300 -2.78 -11.68 -5.64
CA HIS A 300 -2.46 -10.24 -5.51
C HIS A 300 -1.10 -9.87 -6.12
N GLU A 301 -0.48 -10.78 -6.88
CA GLU A 301 0.81 -10.54 -7.55
C GLU A 301 0.81 -9.27 -8.43
N GLY A 302 -0.31 -8.98 -9.10
CA GLY A 302 -0.45 -7.77 -9.89
C GLY A 302 -0.31 -6.49 -9.06
N PHE A 303 -0.85 -6.46 -7.85
CA PHE A 303 -0.69 -5.32 -6.93
C PHE A 303 0.76 -5.16 -6.47
N LYS A 304 1.46 -6.26 -6.19
CA LYS A 304 2.89 -6.25 -5.85
C LYS A 304 3.73 -5.69 -7.01
N MET A 305 3.47 -6.13 -8.23
CA MET A 305 4.21 -5.67 -9.41
C MET A 305 3.96 -4.20 -9.74
N MET A 306 2.71 -3.73 -9.66
CA MET A 306 2.40 -2.30 -9.79
C MET A 306 3.11 -1.48 -8.70
N THR A 307 3.11 -1.98 -7.46
CA THR A 307 3.81 -1.34 -6.33
C THR A 307 5.32 -1.23 -6.61
N LYS A 308 5.96 -2.31 -7.06
CA LYS A 308 7.38 -2.31 -7.47
C LYS A 308 7.66 -1.25 -8.52
N TYR A 309 6.83 -1.21 -9.57
CA TYR A 309 6.94 -0.23 -10.64
C TYR A 309 6.90 1.21 -10.10
N PHE A 310 5.88 1.55 -9.30
CA PHE A 310 5.71 2.92 -8.81
C PHE A 310 6.72 3.31 -7.73
N ILE A 311 7.17 2.39 -6.86
CA ILE A 311 8.24 2.66 -5.89
C ILE A 311 9.52 3.06 -6.62
N LYS A 312 9.87 2.35 -7.70
CA LYS A 312 11.04 2.69 -8.52
C LYS A 312 10.91 4.10 -9.10
N GLN A 313 9.78 4.41 -9.77
CA GLN A 313 9.56 5.75 -10.33
C GLN A 313 9.60 6.83 -9.25
N TRP A 314 9.00 6.56 -8.09
CA TRP A 314 9.02 7.46 -6.96
C TRP A 314 10.45 7.70 -6.54
N LYS A 315 11.24 6.69 -6.17
CA LYS A 315 12.66 6.85 -5.79
C LYS A 315 13.48 7.60 -6.84
N ASP A 316 13.33 7.28 -8.12
CA ASP A 316 14.09 7.89 -9.22
C ASP A 316 13.78 9.38 -9.42
N GLN A 317 12.60 9.85 -9.02
CA GLN A 317 12.19 11.26 -9.16
C GLN A 317 13.11 12.25 -8.41
N VAL A 318 13.80 11.82 -7.34
CA VAL A 318 14.76 12.65 -6.57
C VAL A 318 16.18 12.57 -7.10
N GLN A 319 16.51 11.56 -7.93
CA GLN A 319 17.85 11.40 -8.50
C GLN A 319 18.06 12.22 -9.79
N ARG A 320 17.02 12.87 -10.31
CA ARG A 320 17.10 13.70 -11.53
C ARG A 320 17.29 15.18 -11.19
N PRO A 321 18.24 15.89 -11.83
CA PRO A 321 18.35 17.33 -11.67
C PRO A 321 17.10 18.04 -12.21
N PRO A 322 16.70 19.18 -11.63
CA PRO A 322 15.60 19.98 -12.15
C PRO A 322 16.05 20.68 -13.44
N SER A 323 15.92 20.02 -14.60
CA SER A 323 16.09 20.66 -15.91
C SER A 323 14.79 20.65 -16.69
N THR A 324 14.30 21.87 -16.93
CA THR A 324 13.36 22.33 -17.98
C THR A 324 12.05 21.58 -18.19
N LYS A 325 10.96 22.32 -17.93
CA LYS A 325 9.57 22.12 -18.37
C LYS A 325 9.48 21.41 -19.73
N ASN A 326 9.24 20.10 -19.73
CA ASN A 326 8.62 19.27 -20.79
C ASN A 326 9.09 17.81 -20.83
N ASP A 327 9.76 17.30 -19.79
CA ASP A 327 10.01 15.85 -19.73
C ASP A 327 8.76 15.15 -19.21
N ASN A 328 7.97 14.60 -20.15
CA ASN A 328 7.11 13.46 -19.88
C ASN A 328 7.93 12.46 -19.05
N LEU A 329 7.35 11.92 -17.98
CA LEU A 329 7.98 10.95 -17.08
C LEU A 329 8.66 9.83 -17.89
N GLU A 330 9.94 10.00 -18.28
CA GLU A 330 10.72 8.97 -18.96
C GLU A 330 11.07 7.95 -17.89
N SER A 331 10.27 6.90 -17.76
CA SER A 331 10.56 5.74 -16.96
C SER A 331 11.86 5.12 -17.47
N THR A 332 12.85 5.00 -16.58
CA THR A 332 14.03 4.16 -16.80
C THR A 332 13.60 2.72 -16.60
N LEU A 333 12.77 2.22 -17.52
CA LEU A 333 12.53 0.78 -17.64
C LEU A 333 13.85 0.16 -18.08
N GLU A 334 14.28 -0.89 -17.39
CA GLU A 334 15.51 -1.58 -17.75
C GLU A 334 15.41 -2.06 -19.21
N ALA A 335 16.54 -2.08 -19.92
CA ALA A 335 16.61 -2.40 -21.36
C ALA A 335 16.05 -3.80 -21.72
N ASP A 336 15.76 -4.64 -20.72
CA ASP A 336 15.24 -6.00 -20.83
C ASP A 336 13.78 -6.15 -20.43
N GLU A 337 13.05 -5.08 -20.08
CA GLU A 337 11.62 -5.21 -19.78
C GLU A 337 10.80 -5.52 -21.04
N ARG A 338 10.19 -6.70 -21.04
CA ARG A 338 9.15 -7.08 -22.01
C ARG A 338 7.89 -6.25 -21.75
N GLY A 339 7.05 -6.11 -22.77
CA GLY A 339 5.71 -5.55 -22.58
C GLY A 339 4.97 -6.33 -21.49
N LYS A 340 4.19 -5.63 -20.67
CA LYS A 340 3.52 -6.23 -19.51
C LYS A 340 2.11 -5.70 -19.38
N MET A 341 1.19 -6.61 -19.07
CA MET A 341 -0.20 -6.30 -18.74
C MET A 341 -0.53 -6.90 -17.38
N ILE A 342 -1.05 -6.05 -16.50
CA ILE A 342 -1.61 -6.44 -15.21
C ILE A 342 -3.11 -6.17 -15.28
N VAL A 343 -3.89 -7.17 -14.88
CA VAL A 343 -5.36 -7.10 -14.89
C VAL A 343 -5.86 -7.36 -13.48
N TRP A 344 -6.80 -6.57 -12.97
CA TRP A 344 -7.43 -6.82 -11.67
C TRP A 344 -8.89 -6.38 -11.62
N TYR A 345 -9.69 -7.11 -10.85
CA TYR A 345 -11.13 -6.87 -10.71
C TYR A 345 -11.74 -7.75 -9.62
N ARG A 346 -12.94 -7.37 -9.18
CA ARG A 346 -13.79 -8.23 -8.33
C ARG A 346 -14.37 -9.38 -9.17
N THR A 347 -14.39 -10.59 -8.63
CA THR A 347 -14.90 -11.77 -9.35
C THR A 347 -16.43 -11.92 -9.25
N GLN A 348 -17.10 -10.90 -8.73
CA GLN A 348 -18.52 -10.87 -8.45
C GLN A 348 -19.04 -9.43 -8.61
N SER A 349 -20.25 -9.29 -9.17
CA SER A 349 -20.92 -7.99 -9.31
C SER A 349 -21.32 -7.42 -7.95
N LYS A 350 -21.25 -6.08 -7.81
CA LYS A 350 -21.81 -5.37 -6.64
C LYS A 350 -23.33 -5.53 -6.52
N ASN A 351 -23.98 -5.87 -7.64
CA ASN A 351 -25.42 -6.07 -7.78
C ASN A 351 -25.78 -7.55 -7.85
N MET A 352 -24.91 -8.45 -7.36
CA MET A 352 -25.22 -9.87 -7.25
C MET A 352 -26.61 -10.07 -6.61
N LEU A 353 -27.41 -10.94 -7.23
CA LEU A 353 -28.79 -11.16 -6.81
C LEU A 353 -28.94 -12.36 -5.87
N MET A 354 -28.00 -13.30 -5.92
CA MET A 354 -28.05 -14.57 -5.18
C MET A 354 -26.85 -14.69 -4.23
N ALA A 355 -26.97 -14.15 -3.02
CA ALA A 355 -25.94 -14.34 -1.99
C ALA A 355 -26.32 -15.50 -1.05
N GLU A 356 -25.42 -16.49 -0.92
CA GLU A 356 -25.53 -17.58 0.06
C GLU A 356 -24.68 -17.26 1.29
N ASP A 357 -25.11 -16.23 2.02
CA ASP A 357 -24.26 -15.54 2.98
C ASP A 357 -25.01 -15.09 4.22
N HIS A 358 -24.50 -15.46 5.40
CA HIS A 358 -25.08 -15.15 6.71
C HIS A 358 -24.57 -13.84 7.29
N VAL A 359 -23.47 -13.28 6.77
CA VAL A 359 -22.88 -12.01 7.21
C VAL A 359 -23.66 -10.81 6.63
N GLY A 360 -24.25 -11.00 5.45
CA GLY A 360 -25.00 -9.97 4.74
C GLY A 360 -24.12 -9.04 3.89
N LYS A 361 -24.77 -8.17 3.10
CA LYS A 361 -24.06 -7.31 2.15
C LYS A 361 -23.15 -6.31 2.89
N PRO A 362 -21.89 -6.11 2.45
CA PRO A 362 -20.99 -5.16 3.09
C PRO A 362 -21.50 -3.72 3.06
N ASP A 363 -21.23 -2.99 4.14
CA ASP A 363 -21.44 -1.54 4.17
C ASP A 363 -20.63 -0.87 3.06
N HIS A 364 -21.21 0.20 2.50
CA HIS A 364 -20.66 0.99 1.39
C HIS A 364 -20.52 0.23 0.06
N SER A 365 -21.10 -0.97 -0.07
CA SER A 365 -21.08 -1.75 -1.31
C SER A 365 -21.62 -1.00 -2.53
N GLU A 366 -22.46 0.03 -2.32
CA GLU A 366 -22.96 0.89 -3.38
C GLU A 366 -21.86 1.78 -4.03
N TRP A 367 -20.73 2.00 -3.35
CA TRP A 367 -19.59 2.77 -3.88
C TRP A 367 -18.78 2.00 -4.91
N ALA A 368 -18.85 0.67 -4.88
CA ALA A 368 -18.14 -0.18 -5.82
C ALA A 368 -18.58 0.09 -7.27
N GLN A 369 -17.70 -0.19 -8.21
CA GLN A 369 -17.95 -0.15 -9.64
C GLN A 369 -17.57 -1.48 -10.27
N ASP A 370 -18.45 -2.03 -11.10
CA ASP A 370 -18.18 -3.30 -11.76
C ASP A 370 -17.21 -3.06 -12.94
N LEU A 371 -15.91 -2.94 -12.65
CA LEU A 371 -14.84 -2.63 -13.61
C LEU A 371 -13.79 -3.74 -13.71
N LEU A 372 -13.39 -4.09 -14.94
CA LEU A 372 -12.09 -4.69 -15.24
C LEU A 372 -11.06 -3.57 -15.34
N ASN A 373 -9.97 -3.68 -14.61
CA ASN A 373 -8.89 -2.71 -14.66
C ASN A 373 -7.66 -3.30 -15.32
N PHE A 374 -7.05 -2.52 -16.21
CA PHE A 374 -5.83 -2.88 -16.91
C PHE A 374 -4.74 -1.83 -16.66
N PHE A 375 -3.54 -2.32 -16.37
CA PHE A 375 -2.30 -1.57 -16.28
C PHE A 375 -1.37 -2.17 -17.34
N ILE A 376 -1.01 -1.40 -18.35
CA ILE A 376 -0.25 -1.90 -19.50
C ILE A 376 0.96 -1.01 -19.78
N ILE A 377 2.12 -1.64 -19.87
CA ILE A 377 3.38 -1.02 -20.26
C ILE A 377 3.87 -1.68 -21.54
N LEU A 378 4.10 -0.86 -22.57
CA LEU A 378 4.81 -1.24 -23.80
C LEU A 378 6.04 -0.34 -23.94
N PRO A 379 7.24 -0.80 -23.52
CA PRO A 379 8.44 0.03 -23.53
C PRO A 379 8.84 0.45 -24.94
N GLY A 380 9.11 1.75 -25.14
CA GLY A 380 9.54 2.28 -26.45
C GLY A 380 10.90 1.73 -26.94
N SER A 381 11.68 1.12 -26.05
CA SER A 381 12.91 0.39 -26.40
C SER A 381 12.65 -0.94 -27.12
N LYS A 382 11.42 -1.49 -27.04
CA LYS A 382 11.03 -2.76 -27.66
C LYS A 382 9.92 -2.61 -28.70
N TYR A 383 9.03 -1.62 -28.53
CA TYR A 383 7.88 -1.41 -29.38
C TYR A 383 8.01 -0.06 -30.11
N SER A 384 7.67 -0.02 -31.40
CA SER A 384 7.74 1.22 -32.20
C SER A 384 6.50 2.08 -31.99
N LEU A 385 6.69 3.41 -32.01
CA LEU A 385 5.59 4.38 -32.03
C LEU A 385 4.84 4.39 -33.37
N ASP A 386 5.43 3.86 -34.44
CA ASP A 386 4.79 3.75 -35.76
C ASP A 386 3.81 2.57 -35.84
N ASP A 387 3.93 1.62 -34.90
CA ASP A 387 3.05 0.47 -34.81
C ASP A 387 1.80 0.81 -33.98
N LYS A 388 0.63 0.31 -34.42
CA LYS A 388 -0.62 0.47 -33.68
C LYS A 388 -0.85 -0.71 -32.75
N PHE A 389 -1.01 -0.46 -31.46
CA PHE A 389 -1.36 -1.48 -30.48
C PHE A 389 -2.80 -1.30 -29.99
N THR A 390 -3.57 -2.39 -29.95
CA THR A 390 -4.96 -2.36 -29.48
C THR A 390 -5.23 -3.48 -28.47
N LEU A 391 -5.86 -3.12 -27.36
CA LEU A 391 -6.42 -4.04 -26.38
C LEU A 391 -7.80 -4.50 -26.85
N HIS A 392 -7.98 -5.82 -26.94
CA HIS A 392 -9.26 -6.48 -27.19
C HIS A 392 -9.65 -7.27 -25.95
N VAL A 393 -10.89 -7.11 -25.50
CA VAL A 393 -11.41 -7.83 -24.32
C VAL A 393 -12.73 -8.50 -24.64
N GLN A 394 -12.79 -9.81 -24.40
CA GLN A 394 -14.02 -10.59 -24.35
C GLN A 394 -14.37 -10.85 -22.88
N ASN A 395 -15.54 -10.40 -22.45
CA ASN A 395 -16.03 -10.62 -21.11
C ASN A 395 -17.49 -11.11 -21.12
N GLY A 396 -17.70 -12.35 -20.71
CA GLY A 396 -18.98 -13.04 -20.89
C GLY A 396 -19.29 -13.16 -22.38
N ASP A 397 -20.51 -12.80 -22.75
CA ASP A 397 -20.95 -12.76 -24.16
C ASP A 397 -20.65 -11.42 -24.84
N VAL A 398 -19.95 -10.50 -24.17
CA VAL A 398 -19.64 -9.16 -24.69
C VAL A 398 -18.20 -9.09 -25.19
N ALA A 399 -18.04 -8.75 -26.46
CA ALA A 399 -16.79 -8.24 -27.02
C ALA A 399 -16.76 -6.72 -26.86
N HIS A 400 -15.78 -6.19 -26.13
CA HIS A 400 -15.60 -4.75 -25.99
C HIS A 400 -14.97 -4.15 -27.25
N GLU A 401 -15.29 -2.89 -27.54
CA GLU A 401 -14.63 -2.15 -28.63
C GLU A 401 -13.11 -2.10 -28.41
N PRO A 402 -12.29 -2.26 -29.46
CA PRO A 402 -10.84 -2.22 -29.33
C PRO A 402 -10.34 -0.87 -28.80
N ILE A 403 -9.45 -0.91 -27.81
CA ILE A 403 -8.91 0.29 -27.15
C ILE A 403 -7.44 0.47 -27.54
N ILE A 404 -7.05 1.68 -27.94
CA ILE A 404 -5.65 1.98 -28.30
C ILE A 404 -4.76 1.88 -27.06
N VAL A 405 -3.63 1.19 -27.19
CA VAL A 405 -2.57 1.10 -26.18
C VAL A 405 -1.38 1.92 -26.66
N ASN A 406 -0.95 2.89 -25.86
CA ASN A 406 0.19 3.73 -26.19
C ASN A 406 1.50 3.03 -25.85
N VAL A 407 2.51 3.27 -26.68
CA VAL A 407 3.89 2.86 -26.45
C VAL A 407 4.65 3.99 -25.78
N GLY A 408 5.59 3.64 -24.91
CA GLY A 408 6.51 4.60 -24.31
C GLY A 408 6.59 4.46 -22.80
N SER A 409 6.97 5.56 -22.16
CA SER A 409 7.32 5.57 -20.75
C SER A 409 6.13 5.67 -19.79
N SER A 410 4.99 6.16 -20.29
CA SER A 410 3.74 6.29 -19.54
C SER A 410 2.97 4.97 -19.54
N VAL A 411 2.45 4.61 -18.38
CA VAL A 411 1.54 3.46 -18.25
C VAL A 411 0.18 3.77 -18.87
N ASN A 412 -0.42 2.79 -19.55
CA ASN A 412 -1.83 2.83 -19.94
C ASN A 412 -2.68 2.27 -18.80
N LEU A 413 -3.60 3.09 -18.29
CA LEU A 413 -4.59 2.69 -17.29
C LEU A 413 -5.97 2.68 -17.93
N ILE A 414 -6.57 1.50 -18.05
CA ILE A 414 -7.80 1.31 -18.81
C ILE A 414 -8.81 0.59 -17.93
N PRO A 415 -9.84 1.29 -17.40
CA PRO A 415 -10.98 0.66 -16.77
C PRO A 415 -12.07 0.39 -17.82
N ILE A 416 -12.64 -0.80 -17.83
CA ILE A 416 -13.81 -1.15 -18.66
C ILE A 416 -14.90 -1.78 -17.80
N PRO A 417 -16.20 -1.50 -18.05
CA PRO A 417 -17.28 -2.17 -17.33
C PRO A 417 -17.21 -3.70 -17.52
N PHE A 418 -17.30 -4.46 -16.44
CA PHE A 418 -17.32 -5.92 -16.54
C PHE A 418 -18.75 -6.48 -16.71
N LYS A 419 -18.80 -7.69 -17.23
CA LYS A 419 -19.98 -8.55 -17.35
C LYS A 419 -19.71 -9.88 -16.67
N ILE A 420 -20.78 -10.54 -16.26
CA ILE A 420 -20.70 -11.90 -15.71
C ILE A 420 -20.21 -12.84 -16.83
N GLY A 421 -19.33 -13.77 -16.48
CA GLY A 421 -18.79 -14.80 -17.35
C GLY A 421 -17.26 -14.77 -17.47
N LYS A 422 -16.75 -15.51 -18.45
CA LYS A 422 -15.31 -15.68 -18.69
C LYS A 422 -14.68 -14.36 -19.12
N VAL A 423 -13.41 -14.15 -18.76
CA VAL A 423 -12.63 -12.97 -19.13
C VAL A 423 -11.44 -13.41 -19.98
N TYR A 424 -11.35 -12.91 -21.20
CA TYR A 424 -10.22 -13.10 -22.11
C TYR A 424 -9.79 -11.74 -22.65
N PHE A 425 -8.49 -11.56 -22.82
CA PHE A 425 -7.94 -10.33 -23.37
C PHE A 425 -6.70 -10.60 -24.19
N GLU A 426 -6.46 -9.74 -25.16
CA GLU A 426 -5.26 -9.74 -25.99
C GLU A 426 -4.88 -8.32 -26.40
N ILE A 427 -3.59 -8.11 -26.62
CA ILE A 427 -3.04 -6.90 -27.24
C ILE A 427 -2.53 -7.29 -28.62
N LEU A 428 -3.11 -6.68 -29.65
CA LEU A 428 -2.68 -6.87 -31.03
C LEU A 428 -1.77 -5.74 -31.49
N LYS A 429 -0.69 -6.09 -32.18
CA LYS A 429 0.11 -5.18 -33.00
C LYS A 429 -0.44 -5.17 -34.42
N ASN A 430 -0.74 -3.98 -34.93
CA ASN A 430 -1.27 -3.70 -36.26
C ASN A 430 -2.49 -4.58 -36.63
N ASN A 431 -3.33 -4.90 -35.64
CA ASN A 431 -4.49 -5.80 -35.75
C ASN A 431 -4.17 -7.19 -36.33
N LYS A 432 -2.94 -7.69 -36.20
CA LYS A 432 -2.49 -8.94 -36.84
C LYS A 432 -1.74 -9.86 -35.89
N GLU A 433 -0.81 -9.31 -35.13
CA GLU A 433 0.10 -10.09 -34.29
C GLU A 433 -0.28 -9.94 -32.82
N ILE A 434 -0.46 -11.07 -32.12
CA ILE A 434 -0.73 -11.07 -30.68
C ILE A 434 0.58 -10.84 -29.93
N ILE A 435 0.65 -9.76 -29.17
CA ILE A 435 1.81 -9.40 -28.35
C ILE A 435 1.65 -9.90 -26.93
N ILE A 436 0.46 -9.72 -26.34
CA ILE A 436 0.11 -10.23 -25.01
C ILE A 436 -1.26 -10.88 -25.11
N GLN A 437 -1.48 -12.01 -24.46
CA GLN A 437 -2.81 -12.60 -24.32
C GLN A 437 -2.96 -13.26 -22.95
N GLY A 438 -4.19 -13.38 -22.46
CA GLY A 438 -4.44 -14.03 -21.20
C GLY A 438 -5.90 -14.34 -20.96
N LYS A 439 -6.11 -15.20 -19.96
CA LYS A 439 -7.42 -15.50 -19.41
C LYS A 439 -7.45 -15.02 -17.97
N GLY A 440 -8.47 -14.25 -17.63
CA GLY A 440 -8.74 -13.84 -16.26
C GLY A 440 -9.54 -14.89 -15.49
N LYS A 441 -9.70 -14.67 -14.19
CA LYS A 441 -10.67 -15.41 -13.36
C LYS A 441 -12.10 -15.10 -13.80
N GLU A 442 -12.94 -16.13 -13.92
CA GLU A 442 -14.34 -15.96 -14.30
C GLU A 442 -15.10 -15.09 -13.29
N ILE A 443 -15.90 -14.16 -13.79
CA ILE A 443 -16.81 -13.36 -12.98
C ILE A 443 -18.11 -14.13 -12.84
N LYS A 444 -18.50 -14.42 -11.60
CA LYS A 444 -19.66 -15.27 -11.30
C LYS A 444 -20.79 -14.46 -10.70
N ASP A 445 -22.01 -14.92 -10.95
CA ASP A 445 -23.18 -14.60 -10.15
C ASP A 445 -23.37 -15.75 -9.15
N GLY A 446 -23.58 -15.43 -7.87
CA GLY A 446 -23.69 -16.45 -6.82
C GLY A 446 -22.48 -16.55 -5.87
N GLY A 447 -22.73 -17.16 -4.72
CA GLY A 447 -21.77 -17.38 -3.64
C GLY A 447 -21.92 -16.37 -2.50
N ARG A 448 -20.87 -16.22 -1.68
CA ARG A 448 -20.81 -15.20 -0.62
C ARG A 448 -20.41 -13.85 -1.18
N TRP A 449 -20.72 -12.76 -0.48
CA TRP A 449 -20.27 -11.44 -0.89
C TRP A 449 -18.74 -11.37 -0.83
N ASN A 450 -18.11 -11.08 -1.96
CA ASN A 450 -16.67 -10.92 -2.04
C ASN A 450 -16.29 -9.70 -2.88
N TYR A 451 -15.80 -8.65 -2.20
CA TYR A 451 -15.28 -7.44 -2.81
C TYR A 451 -13.75 -7.40 -2.86
N ASN A 452 -13.09 -8.51 -2.51
CA ASN A 452 -11.69 -8.71 -2.80
C ASN A 452 -11.49 -8.78 -4.33
N MET A 453 -10.26 -8.49 -4.78
CA MET A 453 -9.95 -8.40 -6.20
C MET A 453 -8.88 -9.42 -6.57
N TRP A 454 -9.21 -10.25 -7.55
CA TRP A 454 -8.21 -11.08 -8.19
C TRP A 454 -7.35 -10.22 -9.10
N SER A 455 -6.05 -10.50 -9.16
CA SER A 455 -5.11 -9.91 -10.11
C SER A 455 -4.31 -10.97 -10.87
N GLY A 456 -3.95 -10.65 -12.10
CA GLY A 456 -3.10 -11.46 -12.97
C GLY A 456 -2.05 -10.62 -13.69
N VAL A 457 -0.92 -11.25 -14.00
CA VAL A 457 0.22 -10.64 -14.69
C VAL A 457 0.51 -11.43 -15.95
N PHE A 458 0.67 -10.72 -17.06
CA PHE A 458 0.88 -11.29 -18.38
C PHE A 458 2.03 -10.56 -19.07
N ASP A 459 3.07 -11.31 -19.41
CA ASP A 459 4.22 -10.81 -20.16
C ASP A 459 3.98 -10.93 -21.67
N ALA A 460 4.62 -10.07 -22.43
CA ALA A 460 4.64 -10.18 -23.88
C ALA A 460 5.32 -11.48 -24.33
N ILE A 461 4.71 -12.08 -25.36
CA ILE A 461 5.10 -13.37 -25.95
C ILE A 461 6.46 -13.25 -26.67
N SER A 462 6.76 -12.06 -27.20
CA SER A 462 7.97 -11.73 -27.96
C SER A 462 8.48 -10.34 -27.64
#